data_AF-A0A7S1ZZP9-F1
#
_entry.id   AF-A0A7S1ZZP9-F1
#
_cell.length_a   1.000
_cell.length_b   1.000
_cell.length_c   1.000
_cell.angle_alpha   90.00
_cell.angle_beta   90.00
_cell.angle_gamma   90.00
#
_symmetry.space_group_name_H-M   'P 1'
#
loop_
_entity.id
_entity.type
_entity.pdbx_description
1 polymer ?
#
loop_
_entity_poly.entity_id
_entity_poly.type
_entity_poly.pdbx_seq_one_letter_code
_entity_poly.pdbx_strand_id
1 'polypeptide(L)'
;EWSDFVNWVLLGLLRAEELNFTRRQALETNCSNIAGPFQEFSNSGQAFGDQYKRMFCNAISAVGNFRELLQRNLDTFLVRHGANMVNNGKSGLMYFHPYGAPERAGPAPKEGDKLEIIPK
;
A
#
# COMPACT_ATOMS: atom_id res chain seq x y z
N GLU A 1 16.26 -1.53 -6.22
CA GLU A 1 15.59 -0.40 -6.90
C GLU A 1 14.35 -0.82 -7.68
N TRP A 2 14.45 -1.57 -8.79
CA TRP A 2 13.26 -1.98 -9.56
C TRP A 2 12.32 -2.91 -8.77
N SER A 3 12.88 -3.89 -8.07
CA SER A 3 12.11 -4.78 -7.18
C SER A 3 11.33 -4.01 -6.12
N ASP A 4 11.93 -2.93 -5.60
CA ASP A 4 11.32 -2.09 -4.56
C ASP A 4 10.16 -1.31 -5.16
N PHE A 5 10.32 -0.74 -6.34
CA PHE A 5 9.24 -0.09 -7.07
C PHE A 5 8.06 -1.03 -7.30
N VAL A 6 8.31 -2.24 -7.82
CA VAL A 6 7.26 -3.24 -8.07
C VAL A 6 6.57 -3.65 -6.77
N ASN A 7 7.35 -3.91 -5.71
CA ASN A 7 6.83 -4.27 -4.41
C ASN A 7 5.95 -3.15 -3.84
N TRP A 8 6.38 -1.90 -3.97
CA TRP A 8 5.60 -0.75 -3.52
C TRP A 8 4.28 -0.69 -4.27
N VAL A 9 4.28 -0.74 -5.60
CA VAL A 9 3.05 -0.75 -6.41
C VAL A 9 2.10 -1.86 -5.95
N LEU A 10 2.59 -3.09 -5.75
CA LEU A 10 1.80 -4.21 -5.26
C LEU A 10 1.16 -3.92 -3.89
N LEU A 11 1.95 -3.44 -2.93
CA LEU A 11 1.47 -3.05 -1.60
C LEU A 11 0.44 -1.91 -1.67
N GLY A 12 0.61 -0.99 -2.62
CA GLY A 12 -0.36 0.07 -2.90
C GLY A 12 -1.72 -0.46 -3.35
N LEU A 13 -1.74 -1.50 -4.17
CA LEU A 13 -3.00 -2.15 -4.59
C LEU A 13 -3.69 -2.88 -3.42
N LEU A 14 -2.92 -3.49 -2.52
CA LEU A 14 -3.45 -4.16 -1.32
C LEU A 14 -4.04 -3.16 -0.33
N ARG A 15 -3.34 -2.05 -0.08
CA ARG A 15 -3.84 -0.96 0.77
C ARG A 15 -5.08 -0.30 0.18
N ALA A 16 -5.12 -0.13 -1.15
CA ALA A 16 -6.33 0.34 -1.82
C ALA A 16 -7.52 -0.58 -1.56
N GLU A 17 -7.31 -1.90 -1.57
CA GLU A 17 -8.36 -2.86 -1.24
C GLU A 17 -8.85 -2.71 0.20
N GLU A 18 -7.93 -2.66 1.16
CA GLU A 18 -8.29 -2.54 2.58
C GLU A 18 -9.15 -1.28 2.85
N LEU A 19 -8.82 -0.18 2.17
CA LEU A 19 -9.56 1.08 2.25
C LEU A 19 -10.80 1.12 1.37
N ASN A 20 -11.12 0.00 0.69
CA ASN A 20 -12.20 -0.11 -0.31
C ASN A 20 -12.12 0.99 -1.40
N PHE A 21 -10.90 1.42 -1.74
CA PHE A 21 -10.65 2.37 -2.80
C PHE A 21 -10.55 1.65 -4.14
N THR A 22 -11.47 1.95 -5.05
CA THR A 22 -11.66 1.22 -6.31
C THR A 22 -11.09 1.97 -7.51
N ARG A 23 -10.96 1.28 -8.65
CA ARG A 23 -10.65 1.91 -9.94
C ARG A 23 -11.57 3.08 -10.25
N ARG A 24 -12.88 2.90 -10.02
CA ARG A 24 -13.90 3.92 -10.31
C ARG A 24 -13.65 5.19 -9.51
N GLN A 25 -13.40 5.06 -8.21
CA GLN A 25 -13.08 6.21 -7.36
C GLN A 25 -11.75 6.86 -7.75
N ALA A 26 -10.73 6.07 -8.14
CA ALA A 26 -9.46 6.61 -8.61
C ALA A 26 -9.65 7.49 -9.86
N LEU A 27 -10.49 7.06 -10.81
CA LEU A 27 -10.82 7.82 -12.02
C LEU A 27 -11.67 9.07 -11.72
N GLU A 28 -12.71 8.94 -10.90
CA GLU A 28 -13.62 10.05 -10.56
C GLU A 28 -12.92 11.15 -9.76
N THR A 29 -12.08 10.75 -8.81
CA THR A 29 -11.42 11.68 -7.89
C THR A 29 -10.02 12.06 -8.34
N ASN A 30 -9.48 11.43 -9.39
CA ASN A 30 -8.08 11.57 -9.77
C ASN A 30 -7.11 11.33 -8.58
N CYS A 31 -7.55 10.50 -7.62
CA CYS A 31 -6.93 10.26 -6.33
C CYS A 31 -6.75 11.49 -5.41
N SER A 32 -7.47 12.59 -5.64
CA SER A 32 -7.40 13.80 -4.80
C SER A 32 -8.21 13.69 -3.51
N ASN A 33 -9.33 12.95 -3.53
CA ASN A 33 -10.25 12.82 -2.38
C ASN A 33 -9.88 11.69 -1.42
N ILE A 34 -8.69 11.12 -1.55
CA ILE A 34 -8.26 10.08 -0.61
C ILE A 34 -7.69 10.75 0.65
N ALA A 35 -8.56 11.40 1.40
CA ALA A 35 -8.22 11.92 2.71
C ALA A 35 -7.80 10.77 3.63
N GLY A 36 -6.69 10.94 4.36
CA GLY A 36 -6.13 9.94 5.27
C GLY A 36 -4.88 9.26 4.71
N PRO A 37 -4.65 7.96 5.00
CA PRO A 37 -3.36 7.28 4.75
C PRO A 37 -2.93 7.21 3.27
N PHE A 38 -3.71 7.73 2.32
CA PHE A 38 -3.24 7.91 0.94
C PHE A 38 -2.48 9.20 0.67
N GLN A 39 -2.56 10.19 1.55
CA GLN A 39 -1.64 11.31 1.53
C GLN A 39 -0.19 10.85 1.80
N GLU A 40 -0.01 9.73 2.51
CA GLU A 40 1.27 9.02 2.64
C GLU A 40 1.77 8.53 1.25
N PHE A 41 0.87 8.10 0.36
CA PHE A 41 1.23 7.69 -1.00
C PHE A 41 1.63 8.87 -1.89
N SER A 42 1.05 10.06 -1.73
CA SER A 42 1.44 11.22 -2.55
C SER A 42 2.88 11.68 -2.30
N ASN A 43 3.43 11.41 -1.11
CA ASN A 43 4.81 11.72 -0.78
C ASN A 43 5.82 10.68 -1.29
N SER A 44 5.35 9.57 -1.87
CA SER A 44 6.22 8.52 -2.44
C SER A 44 7.07 8.96 -3.63
N GLY A 45 6.75 10.09 -4.27
CA GLY A 45 7.61 10.71 -5.28
C GLY A 45 9.03 10.98 -4.78
N GLN A 46 9.22 11.16 -3.47
CA GLN A 46 10.55 11.32 -2.87
C GLN A 46 11.41 10.06 -2.95
N ALA A 47 10.81 8.87 -2.97
CA ALA A 47 11.55 7.60 -2.94
C ALA A 47 12.07 7.17 -4.32
N PHE A 48 11.33 7.49 -5.40
CA PHE A 48 11.64 7.03 -6.76
C PHE A 48 11.86 8.18 -7.77
N GLY A 49 11.60 9.43 -7.37
CA GLY A 49 11.68 10.62 -8.22
C GLY A 49 10.31 11.20 -8.56
N ASP A 50 10.29 12.50 -8.86
CA ASP A 50 9.06 13.28 -9.10
C ASP A 50 8.18 12.73 -10.22
N GLN A 51 8.77 12.07 -11.21
CA GLN A 51 8.05 11.42 -12.30
C GLN A 51 7.14 10.28 -11.80
N TYR A 52 7.43 9.69 -10.65
CA TYR A 52 6.66 8.59 -10.04
C TYR A 52 5.75 9.04 -8.90
N LYS A 53 5.61 10.35 -8.63
CA LYS A 53 4.72 10.87 -7.58
C LYS A 53 3.26 10.39 -7.68
N ARG A 54 2.84 9.95 -8.87
CA ARG A 54 1.49 9.44 -9.15
C ARG A 54 1.45 7.94 -9.42
N MET A 55 2.52 7.18 -9.21
CA MET A 55 2.61 5.77 -9.62
C MET A 55 1.47 4.92 -9.06
N PHE A 56 1.08 5.15 -7.79
CA PHE A 56 -0.04 4.45 -7.16
C PHE A 56 -1.38 4.80 -7.78
N CYS A 57 -1.64 6.09 -7.97
CA CYS A 57 -2.87 6.54 -8.60
C CYS A 57 -2.98 6.02 -10.04
N ASN A 58 -1.87 6.05 -10.79
CA ASN A 58 -1.80 5.52 -12.13
C ASN A 58 -2.06 4.01 -12.15
N ALA A 59 -1.46 3.25 -11.23
CA ALA A 59 -1.68 1.82 -11.10
C ALA A 59 -3.15 1.49 -10.78
N ILE A 60 -3.73 2.10 -9.75
CA ILE A 60 -5.13 1.85 -9.36
C ILE A 60 -6.10 2.30 -10.46
N SER A 61 -5.85 3.42 -11.11
CA SER A 61 -6.68 3.89 -12.24
C SER A 61 -6.62 2.93 -13.44
N ALA A 62 -5.46 2.30 -13.67
CA ALA A 62 -5.27 1.35 -14.74
C ALA A 62 -5.91 -0.01 -14.44
N VAL A 63 -5.65 -0.58 -13.26
CA VAL A 63 -5.99 -1.98 -12.95
C VAL A 63 -6.99 -2.20 -11.82
N GLY A 64 -7.32 -1.16 -11.05
CA GLY A 64 -8.10 -1.27 -9.82
C GLY A 64 -7.27 -1.69 -8.63
N ASN A 65 -7.93 -1.88 -7.48
CA ASN A 65 -7.28 -2.45 -6.30
C ASN A 65 -6.99 -3.96 -6.47
N PHE A 66 -6.34 -4.56 -5.47
CA PHE A 66 -5.94 -5.96 -5.56
C PHE A 66 -7.12 -6.94 -5.72
N ARG A 67 -8.27 -6.65 -5.09
CA ARG A 67 -9.49 -7.45 -5.28
C ARG A 67 -10.02 -7.36 -6.70
N GLU A 68 -10.15 -6.15 -7.25
CA GLU A 68 -10.61 -5.94 -8.63
C GLU A 68 -9.70 -6.63 -9.63
N LEU A 69 -8.38 -6.58 -9.40
CA LEU A 69 -7.38 -7.25 -10.23
C LEU A 69 -7.58 -8.77 -10.21
N LEU A 70 -7.70 -9.38 -9.03
CA LEU A 70 -7.92 -10.83 -8.92
C LEU A 70 -9.28 -11.23 -9.50
N GLN A 71 -10.34 -10.46 -9.19
CA GLN A 71 -11.69 -10.76 -9.64
C GLN A 71 -11.80 -10.78 -11.17
N ARG A 72 -11.15 -9.83 -11.85
CA ARG A 72 -11.18 -9.76 -13.32
C ARG A 72 -10.43 -10.90 -13.99
N ASN A 73 -9.40 -11.46 -13.37
CA ASN A 73 -8.48 -12.38 -14.03
C ASN A 73 -8.61 -13.83 -13.57
N LEU A 74 -8.93 -14.06 -12.29
CA LEU A 74 -8.84 -15.38 -11.66
C LEU A 74 -10.17 -15.88 -11.10
N ASP A 75 -11.17 -15.03 -10.84
CA ASP A 75 -12.39 -15.47 -10.14
C ASP A 75 -13.15 -16.58 -10.87
N THR A 76 -13.04 -16.62 -12.21
CA THR A 76 -13.60 -17.70 -13.04
C THR A 76 -12.99 -19.07 -12.75
N PHE A 77 -11.76 -19.12 -12.25
CA PHE A 77 -11.00 -20.35 -12.02
C PHE A 77 -10.72 -20.62 -10.54
N LEU A 78 -10.57 -19.56 -9.75
CA LEU A 78 -10.20 -19.58 -8.35
C LEU A 78 -10.90 -18.44 -7.63
N VAL A 79 -12.04 -18.75 -7.02
CA VAL A 79 -12.73 -17.82 -6.14
C VAL A 79 -11.82 -17.50 -4.96
N ARG A 80 -11.58 -16.21 -4.75
CA ARG A 80 -10.69 -15.75 -3.69
C ARG A 80 -11.26 -16.08 -2.30
N HIS A 81 -10.48 -16.76 -1.46
CA HIS A 81 -10.84 -17.08 -0.08
C HIS A 81 -9.60 -17.32 0.79
N GLY A 82 -9.82 -17.47 2.10
CA GLY A 82 -8.78 -17.90 3.06
C GLY A 82 -7.55 -16.99 3.07
N ALA A 83 -6.38 -17.58 2.85
CA ALA A 83 -5.09 -16.91 2.91
C ALA A 83 -4.96 -15.71 1.96
N ASN A 84 -5.67 -15.72 0.82
CA ASN A 84 -5.59 -14.65 -0.17
C ASN A 84 -6.38 -13.40 0.23
N MET A 85 -7.11 -13.40 1.34
CA MET A 85 -7.82 -12.22 1.84
C MET A 85 -6.86 -11.22 2.48
N VAL A 86 -7.21 -9.93 2.43
CA VAL A 86 -6.50 -8.90 3.20
C VAL A 86 -6.64 -9.19 4.69
N ASN A 87 -5.52 -9.10 5.41
CA ASN A 87 -5.48 -9.30 6.84
C ASN A 87 -6.24 -8.17 7.55
N ASN A 88 -7.34 -8.51 8.21
CA ASN A 88 -8.19 -7.59 8.99
C ASN A 88 -8.13 -7.86 10.50
N GLY A 89 -7.12 -8.61 10.96
CA GLY A 89 -6.98 -9.07 12.35
C GLY A 89 -7.79 -10.32 12.70
N LYS A 90 -8.65 -10.82 11.80
CA LYS A 90 -9.44 -12.05 12.01
C LYS A 90 -9.20 -13.13 10.96
N SER A 91 -8.94 -12.75 9.71
CA SER A 91 -8.66 -13.67 8.61
C SER A 91 -7.73 -13.04 7.58
N GLY A 92 -7.28 -13.83 6.59
CA GLY A 92 -6.39 -13.37 5.53
C GLY A 92 -4.91 -13.35 5.92
N LEU A 93 -4.03 -13.59 4.94
CA LEU A 93 -2.58 -13.47 5.11
C LEU A 93 -1.98 -12.33 4.28
N MET A 94 -2.76 -11.70 3.40
CA MET A 94 -2.29 -10.59 2.59
C MET A 94 -2.19 -9.34 3.48
N TYR A 95 -0.97 -9.00 3.85
CA TYR A 95 -0.65 -7.88 4.73
C TYR A 95 0.28 -6.91 4.00
N PHE A 96 0.12 -5.62 4.26
CA PHE A 96 1.07 -4.60 3.84
C PHE A 96 1.56 -3.88 5.10
N HIS A 97 2.85 -3.58 5.14
CA HIS A 97 3.36 -2.72 6.20
C HIS A 97 2.87 -1.30 5.95
N PRO A 98 2.44 -0.56 6.99
CA PRO A 98 2.18 0.86 6.87
C PRO A 98 3.41 1.54 6.27
N TYR A 99 3.21 2.47 5.34
CA TYR A 99 4.31 3.29 4.86
C TYR A 99 4.81 4.10 6.06
N GLY A 100 6.10 3.97 6.37
CA GLY A 100 6.68 4.71 7.49
C GLY A 100 6.46 6.20 7.28
N ALA A 101 5.96 6.90 8.30
CA ALA A 101 5.98 8.35 8.31
C ALA A 101 7.36 8.77 8.84
N PRO A 102 8.27 9.32 8.02
CA PRO A 102 9.61 9.73 8.49
C PRO A 102 9.54 10.77 9.60
N GLU A 103 8.42 11.50 9.69
CA GLU A 103 8.16 12.50 10.73
C GLU A 103 7.66 11.90 12.05
N ARG A 104 7.24 10.63 12.05
CA ARG A 104 6.72 9.97 13.24
C ARG A 104 7.87 9.33 14.01
N ALA A 105 8.33 10.01 15.05
CA ALA A 105 9.22 9.40 16.03
C ALA A 105 8.56 8.12 16.59
N GLY A 106 9.31 7.01 16.57
CA GLY A 106 8.89 5.78 17.23
C GLY A 106 8.69 6.01 18.74
N PRO A 107 8.03 5.09 19.45
CA PRO A 107 8.00 5.15 20.91
C PRO A 107 9.43 5.23 21.44
N ALA A 108 9.63 6.06 22.48
CA ALA A 108 10.91 6.11 23.15
C ALA A 108 11.32 4.70 23.62
N PRO A 109 12.62 4.39 23.67
CA PRO A 109 13.10 3.13 24.25
C PRO A 109 12.49 2.94 25.65
N LYS A 110 12.18 1.69 26.03
CA LYS A 110 11.73 1.42 27.39
C LYS A 110 12.87 1.78 28.34
N GLU A 111 12.52 2.28 29.53
CA GLU A 111 13.49 2.63 30.56
C GLU A 111 14.36 1.41 30.89
N GLY A 112 15.65 1.47 30.55
CA GLY A 112 16.61 0.37 30.70
C GLY A 112 17.10 -0.28 29.39
N ASP A 113 16.45 -0.02 28.25
CA ASP A 113 16.93 -0.49 26.95
C ASP A 113 18.11 0.38 26.49
N LYS A 114 19.27 -0.25 26.26
CA LYS A 114 20.43 0.42 25.69
C LYS A 114 20.29 0.47 24.17
N LEU A 115 20.39 1.66 23.58
CA LEU A 115 20.55 1.81 22.15
C LEU A 115 21.96 1.35 21.77
N GLU A 116 22.07 0.18 21.14
CA GLU A 116 23.32 -0.23 20.51
C GLU A 116 23.48 0.50 19.19
N ILE A 117 24.53 1.32 19.10
CA ILE A 117 24.93 1.93 17.83
C ILE A 117 25.51 0.80 16.98
N ILE A 118 24.80 0.40 15.93
CA ILE A 118 25.31 -0.55 14.94
C ILE A 118 26.34 0.21 14.10
N PRO A 119 27.64 -0.16 14.15
CA PRO A 119 28.64 0.47 13.29
C PRO A 119 28.29 0.20 11.82
N LYS A 120 28.41 1.25 10.99
CA LYS A 120 28.19 1.20 9.54
C LYS A 120 29.20 0.29 8.83
#